data_AF-A0A354CPJ2-F1
#
_entry.id   AF-A0A354CPJ2-F1
#
_cell.length_a   1.000
_cell.length_b   1.000
_cell.length_c   1.000
_cell.angle_alpha   90.00
_cell.angle_beta   90.00
_cell.angle_gamma   90.00
#
_symmetry.space_group_name_H-M   'P 1'
#
loop_
_entity.id
_entity.type
_entity.pdbx_description
1 polymer ?
#
loop_
_entity_poly.entity_id
_entity_poly.type
_entity_poly.pdbx_seq_one_letter_code
_entity_poly.pdbx_strand_id
1 'polypeptide(L)' 'PPYGERLEEKSALPPIYEAFGRQFAKLDTWSAYMITSYEDAEKYFGRKADKNRKIYNGMIKTYFYQFLGPKPPRRGGTN' A
#
# COMPACT_ATOMS: atom_id res chain seq x y z
N PRO A 1 3.71 -8.64 -2.16
CA PRO A 1 5.17 -8.40 -1.98
C PRO A 1 5.80 -9.50 -1.12
N PRO A 2 7.10 -9.79 -1.27
CA PRO A 2 7.84 -10.72 -0.41
C PRO A 2 7.87 -10.24 1.04
N TYR A 3 7.82 -11.16 2.01
CA TYR A 3 7.66 -10.87 3.45
C TYR A 3 8.93 -10.30 4.14
N GLY A 4 9.94 -9.84 3.40
CA GLY A 4 11.07 -9.08 3.95
C GLY A 4 11.81 -9.76 5.11
N GLU A 5 11.74 -11.10 5.20
CA GLU A 5 12.23 -11.85 6.36
C GLU A 5 13.75 -12.03 6.30
N ARG A 6 14.34 -11.96 5.11
CA ARG A 6 15.79 -12.02 4.91
C ARG A 6 16.41 -10.62 4.81
N LEU A 7 17.56 -10.42 5.45
CA LEU A 7 18.31 -9.16 5.47
C LEU A 7 18.66 -8.65 4.06
N GLU A 8 19.05 -9.57 3.17
CA GLU A 8 19.37 -9.27 1.77
C GLU A 8 18.13 -8.76 1.02
N GLU A 9 16.97 -9.38 1.26
CA GLU A 9 15.69 -8.95 0.69
C GLU A 9 15.30 -7.55 1.18
N LYS A 10 15.54 -7.23 2.47
CA LYS A 10 15.21 -5.90 3.03
C LYS A 10 15.90 -4.75 2.30
N SER A 11 17.16 -4.92 1.89
CA SER A 11 17.89 -3.89 1.13
C SER A 11 17.31 -3.64 -0.26
N ALA A 12 16.69 -4.66 -0.86
CA ALA A 12 16.04 -4.60 -2.17
C ALA A 12 14.58 -4.11 -2.10
N LEU A 13 13.97 -4.02 -0.91
CA LEU A 13 12.58 -3.60 -0.76
C LEU A 13 12.31 -2.13 -1.12
N PRO A 14 13.11 -1.14 -0.67
CA PRO A 14 12.86 0.28 -0.98
C PRO A 14 12.57 0.57 -2.46
N PRO A 15 13.41 0.18 -3.43
CA PRO A 15 13.16 0.49 -4.84
C PRO A 15 11.88 -0.18 -5.39
N ILE A 16 11.47 -1.32 -4.83
CA ILE A 16 10.23 -2.01 -5.22
C ILE A 16 9.00 -1.21 -4.76
N TYR A 17 8.96 -0.77 -3.49
CA TYR A 17 7.85 0.03 -2.98
C TYR A 17 7.80 1.41 -3.63
N GLU A 18 8.94 2.04 -3.93
CA GLU A 18 9.01 3.28 -4.71
C GLU A 18 8.47 3.10 -6.13
N ALA A 19 8.88 2.04 -6.83
CA ALA A 19 8.37 1.74 -8.16
C ALA A 19 6.85 1.49 -8.11
N PHE A 20 6.36 0.77 -7.09
CA PHE A 20 4.94 0.52 -6.94
C PHE A 20 4.15 1.82 -6.71
N GLY A 21 4.59 2.66 -5.78
CA GLY A 21 3.98 3.98 -5.53
C GLY A 21 3.94 4.85 -6.79
N ARG A 22 5.05 4.92 -7.53
CA ARG A 22 5.14 5.68 -8.79
C ARG A 22 4.19 5.19 -9.89
N GLN A 23 3.97 3.88 -10.01
CA GLN A 23 3.01 3.36 -10.99
C GLN A 23 1.57 3.53 -10.51
N PHE A 24 1.31 3.32 -9.22
CA PHE A 24 -0.02 3.51 -8.65
C PHE A 24 -0.50 4.97 -8.76
N ALA A 25 0.40 5.94 -8.63
CA ALA A 25 0.09 7.36 -8.80
C ALA A 25 -0.42 7.73 -10.21
N LYS A 26 -0.28 6.85 -11.21
CA LYS A 26 -0.80 7.05 -12.57
C LYS A 26 -2.19 6.42 -12.78
N LEU A 27 -2.75 5.77 -11.76
CA LEU A 27 -4.00 5.02 -11.83
C LEU A 27 -5.09 5.76 -11.04
N ASP A 28 -5.54 6.90 -11.56
CA ASP A 28 -6.33 7.91 -10.84
C ASP A 28 -7.63 7.39 -10.19
N THR A 29 -8.22 6.33 -10.73
CA THR A 29 -9.49 5.76 -10.25
C THR A 29 -9.33 4.46 -9.47
N TRP A 30 -8.10 3.93 -9.40
CA TRP A 30 -7.86 2.61 -8.84
C TRP A 30 -7.71 2.68 -7.32
N SER A 31 -8.14 1.61 -6.66
CA SER A 31 -7.74 1.33 -5.29
C SER A 31 -6.61 0.32 -5.28
N ALA A 32 -5.66 0.46 -4.37
CA ALA A 32 -4.62 -0.52 -4.12
C ALA A 32 -4.72 -1.09 -2.71
N TYR A 33 -4.38 -2.36 -2.59
CA TYR A 33 -4.38 -3.11 -1.35
C TYR A 33 -3.06 -3.84 -1.22
N MET A 34 -2.40 -3.69 -0.07
CA MET A 34 -1.04 -4.19 0.14
C MET A 34 -0.92 -4.87 1.49
N ILE A 35 -0.51 -6.13 1.49
CA ILE A 35 -0.14 -6.87 2.71
C ILE A 35 1.39 -7.02 2.73
N THR A 36 2.02 -6.56 3.81
CA THR A 36 3.47 -6.67 3.99
C THR A 36 3.87 -6.57 5.46
N SER A 37 4.95 -7.24 5.84
CA SER A 37 5.65 -7.11 7.15
C SER A 37 6.64 -5.94 7.16
N TYR A 38 6.88 -5.29 6.03
CA TYR A 38 7.83 -4.19 5.92
C TYR A 38 7.24 -2.90 6.50
N GLU A 39 7.75 -2.47 7.65
CA GLU A 39 7.18 -1.34 8.40
C GLU A 39 7.35 0.01 7.70
N ASP A 40 8.39 0.16 6.85
CA ASP A 40 8.65 1.36 6.07
C ASP A 40 7.89 1.40 4.72
N ALA A 41 6.93 0.50 4.49
CA ALA A 41 6.26 0.40 3.19
C ALA A 41 5.60 1.72 2.76
N GLU A 42 4.90 2.44 3.64
CA GLU A 42 4.27 3.73 3.30
C GLU A 42 5.29 4.82 2.96
N LYS A 43 6.46 4.81 3.61
CA LYS A 43 7.55 5.77 3.34
C LYS A 43 8.01 5.65 1.89
N TYR A 44 8.33 4.44 1.46
CA TYR A 44 8.82 4.19 0.10
C TYR A 44 7.69 4.15 -0.93
N PHE A 45 6.46 3.78 -0.54
CA PHE A 45 5.28 3.91 -1.41
C PHE A 45 4.94 5.38 -1.72
N GLY A 46 5.36 6.33 -0.88
CA GLY A 46 5.20 7.76 -1.12
C GLY A 46 3.79 8.31 -0.85
N ARG A 47 2.92 7.53 -0.20
CA ARG A 47 1.57 7.93 0.23
C ARG A 47 1.22 7.19 1.52
N LYS A 48 0.56 7.86 2.47
CA LYS A 48 -0.09 7.19 3.62
C LYS A 48 -1.35 6.45 3.17
N ALA A 49 -1.55 5.26 3.69
CA ALA A 49 -2.74 4.47 3.48
C ALA A 49 -3.94 5.12 4.14
N ASP A 50 -5.09 5.07 3.46
CA ASP A 50 -6.36 5.56 4.01
C ASP A 50 -6.84 4.67 5.16
N LYS A 51 -6.47 3.39 5.12
CA LYS A 51 -6.69 2.43 6.20
C LYS A 51 -5.48 1.52 6.34
N ASN A 52 -5.12 1.23 7.59
CA ASN A 52 -4.12 0.23 7.91
C ASN A 52 -4.63 -0.68 9.03
N ARG A 53 -4.53 -2.00 8.85
CA ARG A 53 -4.84 -3.00 9.87
C ARG A 53 -3.64 -3.90 10.08
N LYS A 54 -3.22 -4.06 11.35
CA LYS A 54 -2.29 -5.12 11.70
C LYS A 54 -2.98 -6.48 11.58
N ILE A 55 -2.39 -7.40 10.83
CA ILE A 55 -2.84 -8.78 10.68
C ILE A 55 -1.66 -9.74 10.85
N TYR A 56 -1.93 -10.99 11.17
CA TYR A 56 -0.89 -12.02 11.29
C TYR A 56 -1.03 -13.01 10.14
N ASN A 57 0.08 -13.24 9.44
CA ASN A 57 0.19 -14.32 8.47
C ASN A 57 1.01 -15.44 9.10
N GLY A 58 0.33 -16.41 9.73
CA GLY A 58 0.98 -17.32 10.67
C GLY A 58 1.56 -16.56 11.87
N MET A 59 2.85 -16.77 12.16
CA MET A 59 3.57 -16.08 13.24
C MET A 59 4.10 -14.69 12.83
N ILE A 60 3.93 -14.30 11.57
CA ILE A 60 4.52 -13.09 11.00
C ILE A 60 3.54 -11.93 11.20
N LYS A 61 3.98 -10.90 11.93
CA LYS A 61 3.25 -9.62 12.02
C LYS A 61 3.33 -8.91 10.68
N THR A 62 2.18 -8.60 10.10
CA THR A 62 2.05 -7.85 8.85
C THR A 62 1.03 -6.72 8.99
N TYR A 63 1.03 -5.84 8.01
CA TYR A 63 0.11 -4.72 7.89
C TYR A 63 -0.65 -4.83 6.57
N PHE A 64 -1.95 -4.59 6.64
CA PHE A 64 -2.85 -4.51 5.50
C PHE A 64 -3.20 -3.06 5.23
N TYR A 65 -2.48 -2.47 4.27
CA TYR A 65 -2.66 -1.10 3.81
C TYR A 65 -3.71 -1.04 2.70
N GLN A 66 -4.57 -0.03 2.76
CA GLN A 66 -5.58 0.27 1.74
C GLN A 66 -5.39 1.70 1.26
N PHE A 67 -5.22 1.85 -0.06
CA PHE A 67 -5.14 3.13 -0.76
C PHE A 67 -6.38 3.23 -1.64
N LEU A 68 -7.40 3.92 -1.16
CA LEU A 68 -8.69 4.00 -1.81
C LEU A 68 -8.64 5.00 -2.96
N GLY A 69 -9.20 4.59 -4.09
CA GLY A 69 -9.51 5.47 -5.20
C GLY A 69 -10.69 6.39 -4.87
N PRO A 70 -10.93 7.41 -5.70
CA PRO A 70 -12.02 8.35 -5.51
C PRO A 70 -13.38 7.63 -5.55
N LYS A 71 -14.30 8.09 -4.69
CA LYS A 71 -15.70 7.66 -4.80
C LYS A 71 -16.29 8.20 -6.10
N PRO A 72 -17.21 7.47 -6.75
CA PRO A 72 -17.96 8.01 -7.87
C PRO A 72 -18.62 9.35 -7.49
N PRO A 73 -18.72 10.31 -8.43
CA PRO A 73 -19.42 11.56 -8.18
C PRO A 73 -20.87 11.27 -7.73
N ARG A 74 -21.36 11.99 -6.72
CA ARG A 74 -22.75 11.83 -6.26
C ARG A 74 -23.67 12.20 -7.43
N ARG A 75 -24.54 11.27 -7.84
CA ARG A 75 -25.59 11.57 -8.82
C ARG A 75 -26.55 12.59 -8.20
N GLY A 76 -26.56 13.82 -8.71
CA GLY A 76 -27.62 14.81 -8.53
C GLY A 76 -27.72 15.46 -7.15
N GLY A 77 -26.87 16.46 -6.90
CA GLY A 77 -27.24 17.58 -6.03
C GLY A 77 -27.60 18.77 -6.91
N THR A 78 -28.76 18.74 -7.55
CA THR A 78 -29.38 19.95 -8.10
C THR A 78 -30.17 20.60 -6.97
N ASN A 79 -29.71 21.78 -6.56
CA ASN A 79 -30.53 22.79 -5.89
C ASN A 79 -31.68 23.22 -6.79
#